data_AF-S9V1S1-F1
#
_entry.id   AF-S9V1S1-F1
#
_cell.length_a   1.000
_cell.length_b   1.000
_cell.length_c   1.000
_cell.angle_alpha   90.00
_cell.angle_beta   90.00
_cell.angle_gamma   90.00
#
_symmetry.space_group_name_H-M   'P 1'
#
loop_
_entity.id
_entity.type
_entity.pdbx_description
1 polymer ?
#
loop_
_entity_poly.entity_id
_entity_poly.type
_entity_poly.pdbx_seq_one_letter_code
_entity_poly.pdbx_strand_id
1 'polypeptide(L)'
;MRLLEYQKEVFETLRAPSKHSSVERKRAYMFVFVYILGLIAFAGCFFHFISGWIAIIIVQVVQTIMALIHAFNLNDYSEKTLSSMECERACNPIIDAYLAIGVIQILQAVMCGSNIMTVVYVLSLLYGVWRSQKGHLYVDATNLWRDVRKFEKEGYFLVGKEVIIVVLSLIVMVFSLVQRYSD
;
A
#
# COMPACT_ATOMS: atom_id res chain seq x y z
N MET A 1 -14.01 -2.59 -12.31
CA MET A 1 -13.62 -2.08 -13.64
C MET A 1 -12.52 -1.03 -13.56
N ARG A 2 -12.56 -0.04 -12.64
CA ARG A 2 -11.52 1.02 -12.53
C ARG A 2 -10.07 0.54 -12.26
N LEU A 3 -9.88 -0.56 -11.52
CA LEU A 3 -8.54 -1.09 -11.16
C LEU A 3 -7.70 -1.49 -12.40
N LEU A 4 -8.32 -2.14 -13.38
CA LEU A 4 -7.66 -2.53 -14.64
C LEU A 4 -7.35 -1.32 -15.54
N GLU A 5 -8.15 -0.27 -15.45
CA GLU A 5 -7.98 0.95 -16.25
C GLU A 5 -6.75 1.75 -15.76
N TYR A 6 -6.59 1.92 -14.44
CA TYR A 6 -5.42 2.59 -13.89
C TYR A 6 -4.12 1.80 -14.12
N GLN A 7 -4.17 0.46 -14.04
CA GLN A 7 -3.02 -0.37 -14.40
C GLN A 7 -2.64 -0.21 -15.88
N LYS A 8 -3.64 -0.18 -16.78
CA LYS A 8 -3.42 0.02 -18.21
C LYS A 8 -2.77 1.37 -18.51
N GLU A 9 -3.23 2.45 -17.85
CA GLU A 9 -2.66 3.79 -17.99
C GLU A 9 -1.17 3.83 -17.56
N VAL A 10 -0.83 3.14 -16.47
CA VAL A 10 0.56 3.01 -16.01
C VAL A 10 1.42 2.27 -17.04
N PHE A 11 0.94 1.16 -17.58
CA PHE A 11 1.66 0.40 -18.61
C PHE A 11 1.84 1.19 -19.92
N GLU A 12 0.82 1.93 -20.35
CA GLU A 12 0.91 2.81 -21.52
C GLU A 12 1.96 3.91 -21.31
N THR A 13 1.98 4.49 -20.10
CA THR A 13 2.97 5.51 -19.71
C THR A 13 4.40 4.97 -19.77
N LEU A 14 4.62 3.74 -19.31
CA LEU A 14 5.94 3.08 -19.36
C LEU A 14 6.38 2.73 -20.77
N ARG A 15 5.44 2.39 -21.66
CA ARG A 15 5.72 2.01 -23.04
C ARG A 15 6.07 3.21 -23.93
N ALA A 16 5.52 4.39 -23.65
CA ALA A 16 5.75 5.60 -24.43
C ALA A 16 6.02 6.84 -23.56
N PRO A 17 7.10 6.87 -22.75
CA PRO A 17 7.35 7.92 -21.76
C PRO A 17 7.54 9.32 -22.38
N SER A 18 7.89 9.43 -23.67
CA SER A 18 8.01 10.71 -24.36
C SER A 18 6.66 11.41 -24.59
N LYS A 19 5.54 10.68 -24.52
CA LYS A 19 4.18 11.21 -24.76
C LYS A 19 3.48 11.70 -23.49
N HIS A 20 4.11 11.51 -22.33
CA HIS A 20 3.52 11.73 -21.02
C HIS A 20 4.24 12.81 -20.22
N SER A 21 3.51 13.44 -19.30
CA SER A 21 4.06 14.49 -18.45
C SER A 21 5.14 13.93 -17.50
N SER A 22 6.00 14.82 -16.97
CA SER A 22 7.02 14.44 -15.99
C SER A 22 6.41 13.80 -14.74
N VAL A 23 5.21 14.22 -14.35
CA VAL A 23 4.47 13.73 -13.19
C VAL A 23 3.91 12.33 -13.44
N GLU A 24 3.27 12.10 -14.60
CA GLU A 24 2.73 10.80 -14.99
C GLU A 24 3.82 9.72 -15.04
N ARG A 25 4.98 10.06 -15.59
CA ARG A 25 6.15 9.16 -15.63
C ARG A 25 6.65 8.79 -14.24
N LYS A 26 6.84 9.77 -13.36
CA LYS A 26 7.33 9.53 -11.98
C LYS A 26 6.40 8.59 -11.22
N ARG A 27 5.09 8.78 -11.38
CA ARG A 27 4.05 7.90 -10.80
C ARG A 27 4.15 6.48 -11.34
N ALA A 28 4.27 6.33 -12.66
CA ALA A 28 4.41 5.02 -13.30
C ALA A 28 5.68 4.28 -12.84
N TYR A 29 6.81 4.98 -12.73
CA TYR A 29 8.05 4.41 -12.20
C TYR A 29 7.92 4.03 -10.72
N MET A 30 7.31 4.86 -9.89
CA MET A 30 7.08 4.56 -8.47
C MET A 30 6.22 3.31 -8.31
N PHE A 31 5.19 3.15 -9.14
CA PHE A 31 4.33 1.98 -9.13
C PHE A 31 5.11 0.69 -9.45
N VAL A 32 5.86 0.67 -10.55
CA VAL A 32 6.69 -0.49 -10.93
C VAL A 32 7.75 -0.79 -9.87
N PHE A 33 8.41 0.25 -9.34
CA PHE A 33 9.42 0.11 -8.31
C PHE A 33 8.88 -0.64 -7.10
N VAL A 34 7.66 -0.35 -6.69
CA VAL A 34 7.00 -1.02 -5.56
C VAL A 34 6.76 -2.51 -5.85
N TYR A 35 6.26 -2.87 -7.03
CA TYR A 35 6.07 -4.28 -7.38
C TYR A 35 7.40 -5.03 -7.38
N ILE A 36 8.45 -4.44 -7.96
CA ILE A 36 9.79 -5.02 -7.96
C ILE A 36 10.28 -5.21 -6.52
N LEU A 37 10.12 -4.20 -5.68
CA LEU A 37 10.57 -4.24 -4.28
C LEU A 37 9.78 -5.28 -3.47
N GLY A 38 8.48 -5.40 -3.70
CA GLY A 38 7.64 -6.46 -3.14
C GLY A 38 8.09 -7.86 -3.57
N LEU A 39 8.43 -8.05 -4.85
CA LEU A 39 8.94 -9.33 -5.36
C LEU A 39 10.32 -9.68 -4.80
N ILE A 40 11.24 -8.71 -4.70
CA ILE A 40 12.56 -8.91 -4.08
C ILE A 40 12.39 -9.29 -2.61
N ALA A 41 11.54 -8.59 -1.88
CA ALA A 41 11.25 -8.91 -0.48
C ALA A 41 10.59 -10.29 -0.33
N PHE A 42 9.69 -10.66 -1.25
CA PHE A 42 9.12 -12.01 -1.28
C PHE A 42 10.20 -13.08 -1.51
N ALA A 43 11.16 -12.83 -2.41
CA ALA A 43 12.33 -13.70 -2.58
C ALA A 43 13.16 -13.83 -1.30
N GLY A 44 13.24 -12.75 -0.51
CA GLY A 44 13.89 -12.72 0.82
C GLY A 44 13.38 -13.78 1.81
N CYS A 45 12.13 -14.22 1.67
CA CYS A 45 11.51 -15.25 2.52
C CYS A 45 12.06 -16.66 2.27
N PHE A 46 12.74 -16.91 1.14
CA PHE A 46 13.28 -18.23 0.82
C PHE A 46 14.70 -18.47 1.36
N PHE A 47 15.42 -17.42 1.75
CA PHE A 47 16.84 -17.53 2.10
C PHE A 47 17.08 -17.94 3.55
N HIS A 48 16.45 -17.27 4.52
CA HIS A 48 16.69 -17.49 5.94
C HIS A 48 15.47 -17.07 6.77
N PHE A 49 15.27 -17.68 7.94
CA PHE A 49 14.15 -17.34 8.83
C PHE A 49 14.15 -15.85 9.23
N ILE A 50 15.32 -15.34 9.65
CA ILE A 50 15.49 -13.93 9.98
C ILE A 50 15.26 -13.03 8.76
N SER A 51 15.77 -13.42 7.58
CA SER A 51 15.60 -12.59 6.37
C SER A 51 14.13 -12.50 5.94
N GLY A 52 13.34 -13.56 6.15
CA GLY A 52 11.90 -13.54 5.91
C GLY A 52 11.17 -12.53 6.79
N TRP A 53 11.49 -12.49 8.08
CA TRP A 53 10.91 -11.50 9.00
C TRP A 53 11.33 -10.06 8.67
N ILE A 54 12.62 -9.84 8.36
CA ILE A 54 13.11 -8.53 7.92
C ILE A 54 12.39 -8.11 6.63
N ALA A 55 12.21 -9.02 5.67
CA ALA A 55 11.51 -8.74 4.44
C ALA A 55 10.05 -8.37 4.66
N ILE A 56 9.33 -9.06 5.55
CA ILE A 56 7.96 -8.71 5.94
C ILE A 56 7.90 -7.29 6.50
N ILE A 57 8.82 -6.93 7.39
CA ILE A 57 8.87 -5.58 7.99
C ILE A 57 9.16 -4.52 6.93
N ILE A 58 10.11 -4.77 6.03
CA ILE A 58 10.43 -3.84 4.94
C ILE A 58 9.19 -3.58 4.07
N VAL A 59 8.47 -4.64 3.69
CA VAL A 59 7.23 -4.50 2.90
C VAL A 59 6.15 -3.76 3.68
N GLN A 60 6.01 -4.01 4.98
CA GLN A 60 5.07 -3.29 5.85
C GLN A 60 5.42 -1.80 5.97
N VAL A 61 6.69 -1.45 6.06
CA VAL A 61 7.14 -0.04 6.05
C VAL A 61 6.82 0.61 4.71
N VAL A 62 7.05 -0.07 3.59
CA VAL A 62 6.69 0.44 2.25
C VAL A 62 5.18 0.69 2.14
N GLN A 63 4.36 -0.23 2.63
CA GLN A 63 2.90 -0.08 2.65
C GLN A 63 2.45 1.08 3.56
N THR A 64 3.16 1.31 4.66
CA THR A 64 2.92 2.47 5.55
C THR A 64 3.29 3.78 4.86
N ILE A 65 4.41 3.82 4.13
CA ILE A 65 4.82 4.99 3.32
C ILE A 65 3.76 5.29 2.25
N MET A 66 3.18 4.27 1.62
CA MET A 66 2.07 4.47 0.68
C MET A 66 0.85 5.10 1.33
N ALA A 67 0.44 4.61 2.50
CA ALA A 67 -0.67 5.18 3.26
C ALA A 67 -0.40 6.65 3.62
N LEU A 68 0.85 6.99 3.98
CA LEU A 68 1.28 8.36 4.25
C LEU A 68 1.21 9.24 3.01
N ILE A 69 1.76 8.80 1.87
CA ILE A 69 1.70 9.55 0.61
C ILE A 69 0.24 9.77 0.19
N HIS A 70 -0.62 8.77 0.36
CA HIS A 70 -2.06 8.91 0.10
C HIS A 70 -2.70 9.98 1.02
N ALA A 71 -2.44 9.93 2.32
CA ALA A 71 -2.94 10.93 3.26
C ALA A 71 -2.41 12.35 2.98
N PHE A 72 -1.14 12.49 2.59
CA PHE A 72 -0.57 13.79 2.22
C PHE A 72 -1.22 14.37 0.97
N ASN A 73 -1.44 13.59 -0.10
CA ASN A 73 -2.13 14.08 -1.29
C ASN A 73 -3.57 14.54 -0.99
N LEU A 74 -4.25 13.90 -0.02
CA LEU A 74 -5.56 14.34 0.45
C LEU A 74 -5.47 15.64 1.26
N ASN A 75 -4.45 15.79 2.10
CA ASN A 75 -4.24 17.02 2.86
C ASN A 75 -3.89 18.20 1.95
N ASP A 76 -2.99 18.00 0.99
CA ASP A 76 -2.62 19.02 0.00
C ASP A 76 -3.86 19.48 -0.81
N TYR A 77 -4.73 18.55 -1.19
CA TYR A 77 -6.01 18.90 -1.80
C TYR A 77 -6.93 19.71 -0.86
N SER A 78 -6.98 19.36 0.43
CA SER A 78 -7.74 20.10 1.45
C SER A 78 -7.27 21.56 1.58
N GLU A 79 -5.96 21.77 1.48
CA GLU A 79 -5.31 23.10 1.46
C GLU A 79 -5.44 23.83 0.11
N LYS A 80 -6.13 23.23 -0.87
CA LYS A 80 -6.34 23.75 -2.23
C LYS A 80 -5.06 23.97 -3.03
N THR A 81 -3.98 23.23 -2.72
CA THR A 81 -2.72 23.28 -3.47
C THR A 81 -2.75 22.35 -4.69
N LEU A 82 -3.71 21.43 -4.74
CA LEU A 82 -3.92 20.44 -5.81
C LEU A 82 -5.35 20.52 -6.37
N SER A 83 -5.50 20.29 -7.68
CA SER A 83 -6.83 20.14 -8.28
C SER A 83 -7.45 18.77 -7.94
N SER A 84 -8.79 18.66 -7.98
CA SER A 84 -9.48 17.40 -7.66
C SER A 84 -9.11 16.26 -8.62
N MET A 85 -8.89 16.60 -9.89
CA MET A 85 -8.47 15.64 -10.92
C MET A 85 -7.04 15.16 -10.71
N GLU A 86 -6.13 16.04 -10.27
CA GLU A 86 -4.76 15.64 -9.93
C GLU A 86 -4.72 14.79 -8.66
N CYS A 87 -5.53 15.12 -7.65
CA CYS A 87 -5.65 14.33 -6.43
C CYS A 87 -6.15 12.91 -6.72
N GLU A 88 -7.20 12.75 -7.53
CA GLU A 88 -7.68 11.44 -7.98
C GLU A 88 -6.57 10.63 -8.67
N ARG A 89 -5.88 11.27 -9.62
CA ARG A 89 -4.78 10.68 -10.40
C ARG A 89 -3.58 10.30 -9.52
N ALA A 90 -3.31 11.02 -8.44
CA ALA A 90 -2.23 10.71 -7.52
C ALA A 90 -2.63 9.57 -6.56
N CYS A 91 -3.84 9.64 -5.99
CA CYS A 91 -4.29 8.76 -4.93
C CYS A 91 -4.67 7.35 -5.41
N ASN A 92 -5.41 7.22 -6.52
CA ASN A 92 -5.99 5.92 -6.90
C ASN A 92 -4.93 4.85 -7.23
N PRO A 93 -3.85 5.14 -7.98
CA PRO A 93 -2.78 4.17 -8.22
C PRO A 93 -2.03 3.75 -6.95
N ILE A 94 -1.96 4.63 -5.93
CA ILE A 94 -1.35 4.29 -4.64
C ILE A 94 -2.20 3.26 -3.91
N ILE A 95 -3.53 3.41 -3.94
CA ILE A 95 -4.46 2.44 -3.34
C ILE A 95 -4.39 1.09 -4.06
N ASP A 96 -4.24 1.08 -5.39
CA ASP A 96 -4.06 -0.16 -6.15
C ASP A 96 -2.79 -0.91 -5.74
N ALA A 97 -1.67 -0.19 -5.64
CA ALA A 97 -0.41 -0.76 -5.20
C ALA A 97 -0.50 -1.24 -3.74
N TYR A 98 -1.12 -0.45 -2.87
CA TYR A 98 -1.34 -0.78 -1.47
C TYR A 98 -2.11 -2.11 -1.30
N LEU A 99 -3.20 -2.30 -2.06
CA LEU A 99 -3.96 -3.56 -2.02
C LEU A 99 -3.15 -4.73 -2.59
N ALA A 100 -2.38 -4.50 -3.66
CA ALA A 100 -1.55 -5.55 -4.26
C ALA A 100 -0.42 -6.00 -3.32
N ILE A 101 0.24 -5.08 -2.62
CA ILE A 101 1.23 -5.40 -1.60
C ILE A 101 0.61 -6.22 -0.46
N GLY A 102 -0.63 -5.89 -0.06
CA GLY A 102 -1.35 -6.66 0.96
C GLY A 102 -1.45 -8.15 0.62
N VAL A 103 -1.62 -8.51 -0.67
CA VAL A 103 -1.59 -9.91 -1.10
C VAL A 103 -0.21 -10.53 -0.92
N ILE A 104 0.86 -9.80 -1.28
CA ILE A 104 2.24 -10.26 -1.10
C ILE A 104 2.54 -10.50 0.38
N GLN A 105 2.12 -9.61 1.28
CA GLN A 105 2.32 -9.75 2.71
C GLN A 105 1.65 -10.99 3.31
N ILE A 106 0.43 -11.31 2.85
CA ILE A 106 -0.25 -12.55 3.27
C ILE A 106 0.60 -13.76 2.87
N LEU A 107 1.09 -13.79 1.63
CA LEU A 107 1.94 -14.89 1.15
C LEU A 107 3.24 -14.97 1.96
N GLN A 108 3.90 -13.84 2.24
CA GLN A 108 5.11 -13.81 3.08
C GLN A 108 4.83 -14.31 4.51
N ALA A 109 3.72 -13.91 5.13
CA ALA A 109 3.37 -14.34 6.48
C ALA A 109 3.08 -15.84 6.57
N VAL A 110 2.40 -16.40 5.56
CA VAL A 110 2.17 -17.85 5.43
C VAL A 110 3.51 -18.57 5.29
N MET A 111 4.42 -18.06 4.45
CA MET A 111 5.74 -18.66 4.25
C MET A 111 6.62 -18.60 5.51
N CYS A 112 6.52 -17.53 6.30
CA CYS A 112 7.18 -17.43 7.60
C CYS A 112 6.50 -18.29 8.69
N GLY A 113 5.40 -18.97 8.38
CA GLY A 113 4.67 -19.85 9.32
C GLY A 113 3.93 -19.11 10.43
N SER A 114 3.72 -17.79 10.30
CA SER A 114 3.06 -16.99 11.33
C SER A 114 1.55 -16.92 11.11
N ASN A 115 0.80 -17.73 11.84
CA ASN A 115 -0.66 -17.72 11.81
C ASN A 115 -1.23 -16.36 12.26
N ILE A 116 -0.62 -15.73 13.26
CA ILE A 116 -1.06 -14.43 13.79
C ILE A 116 -0.96 -13.35 12.71
N MET A 117 0.22 -13.20 12.08
CA MET A 117 0.41 -12.18 11.05
C MET A 117 -0.41 -12.46 9.80
N THR A 118 -0.60 -13.74 9.44
CA THR A 118 -1.47 -14.12 8.33
C THR A 118 -2.89 -13.62 8.56
N VAL A 119 -3.47 -13.85 9.76
CA VAL A 119 -4.82 -13.36 10.09
C VAL A 119 -4.87 -11.84 10.06
N VAL A 120 -3.88 -11.15 10.63
CA VAL A 120 -3.83 -9.68 10.64
C VAL A 120 -3.80 -9.12 9.21
N TYR A 121 -2.94 -9.65 8.33
CA TYR A 121 -2.87 -9.19 6.94
C TYR A 121 -4.12 -9.53 6.13
N VAL A 122 -4.72 -10.70 6.34
CA VAL A 122 -6.00 -11.06 5.70
C VAL A 122 -7.11 -10.10 6.11
N LEU A 123 -7.25 -9.82 7.41
CA LEU A 123 -8.26 -8.87 7.90
C LEU A 123 -8.01 -7.45 7.38
N SER A 124 -6.74 -7.03 7.35
CA SER A 124 -6.31 -5.75 6.80
C SER A 124 -6.68 -5.62 5.31
N LEU A 125 -6.42 -6.65 4.51
CA LEU A 125 -6.73 -6.68 3.08
C LEU A 125 -8.24 -6.72 2.85
N LEU A 126 -8.99 -7.57 3.57
CA LEU A 126 -10.45 -7.64 3.48
C LEU A 126 -11.09 -6.30 3.84
N TYR A 127 -10.60 -5.64 4.89
CA TYR A 127 -11.02 -4.30 5.24
C TYR A 127 -10.75 -3.31 4.09
N GLY A 128 -9.55 -3.32 3.51
CA GLY A 128 -9.20 -2.48 2.36
C GLY A 128 -10.11 -2.70 1.15
N VAL A 129 -10.35 -3.95 0.78
CA VAL A 129 -11.23 -4.32 -0.34
C VAL A 129 -12.68 -3.90 -0.08
N TRP A 130 -13.19 -4.17 1.13
CA TRP A 130 -14.55 -3.76 1.52
C TRP A 130 -14.72 -2.24 1.48
N ARG A 131 -13.72 -1.48 1.96
CA ARG A 131 -13.72 -0.01 1.90
C ARG A 131 -13.62 0.52 0.47
N SER A 132 -12.83 -0.13 -0.37
CA SER A 132 -12.75 0.16 -1.81
C SER A 132 -14.12 0.00 -2.48
N GLN A 133 -14.84 -1.11 -2.20
CA GLN A 133 -16.14 -1.38 -2.79
C GLN A 133 -17.22 -0.36 -2.36
N LYS A 134 -17.13 0.17 -1.13
CA LYS A 134 -18.04 1.21 -0.66
C LYS A 134 -17.75 2.62 -1.19
N GLY A 135 -16.74 2.78 -2.07
CA GLY A 135 -16.40 4.07 -2.67
C GLY A 135 -15.80 5.08 -1.68
N HIS A 136 -15.24 4.60 -0.58
CA HIS A 136 -14.66 5.46 0.44
C HIS A 136 -13.12 5.55 0.34
N LEU A 137 -12.48 4.54 -0.26
CA LEU A 137 -11.03 4.51 -0.42
C LEU A 137 -10.54 5.12 -1.75
N TYR A 138 -11.34 5.00 -2.81
CA TYR A 138 -11.02 5.59 -4.11
C TYR A 138 -11.53 7.02 -4.16
N VAL A 139 -10.66 7.92 -4.60
CA VAL A 139 -10.98 9.33 -4.77
C VAL A 139 -11.70 9.48 -6.10
N ASP A 140 -12.81 10.22 -6.09
CA ASP A 140 -13.57 10.57 -7.30
C ASP A 140 -13.65 12.09 -7.39
N ALA A 141 -13.04 12.67 -8.42
CA ALA A 141 -12.89 14.11 -8.56
C ALA A 141 -14.23 14.88 -8.54
N THR A 142 -15.34 14.23 -8.90
CA THR A 142 -16.67 14.88 -8.92
C THR A 142 -17.28 15.04 -7.52
N ASN A 143 -16.93 14.16 -6.59
CA ASN A 143 -17.49 14.12 -5.23
C ASN A 143 -16.51 14.61 -4.16
N LEU A 144 -15.21 14.61 -4.47
CA LEU A 144 -14.14 14.94 -3.53
C LEU A 144 -14.37 16.28 -2.81
N TRP A 145 -14.79 17.32 -3.54
CA TRP A 145 -15.02 18.66 -2.98
C TRP A 145 -16.14 18.75 -1.94
N ARG A 146 -17.11 17.82 -1.97
CA ARG A 146 -18.23 17.79 -1.00
C ARG A 146 -17.81 17.16 0.32
N ASP A 147 -16.96 16.13 0.24
CA ASP A 147 -16.64 15.24 1.35
C ASP A 147 -15.16 15.26 1.76
N VAL A 148 -14.44 16.36 1.49
CA VAL A 148 -12.98 16.50 1.75
C VAL A 148 -12.57 16.02 3.14
N ARG A 149 -13.25 16.53 4.18
CA ARG A 149 -12.97 16.18 5.59
C ARG A 149 -13.17 14.70 5.89
N LYS A 150 -14.04 14.01 5.15
CA LYS A 150 -14.28 12.59 5.31
C LYS A 150 -13.10 11.80 4.74
N PHE A 151 -12.69 12.11 3.52
CA PHE A 151 -11.52 11.48 2.90
C PHE A 151 -10.24 11.72 3.71
N GLU A 152 -10.05 12.94 4.24
CA GLU A 152 -8.89 13.28 5.07
C GLU A 152 -8.83 12.42 6.35
N LYS A 153 -9.95 12.31 7.09
CA LYS A 153 -10.05 11.43 8.27
C LYS A 153 -9.77 9.96 7.93
N GLU A 154 -10.22 9.52 6.77
CA GLU A 154 -9.98 8.16 6.30
C GLU A 154 -8.51 7.92 5.95
N GLY A 155 -7.84 8.91 5.36
CA GLY A 155 -6.39 8.88 5.13
C GLY A 155 -5.62 8.71 6.44
N TYR A 156 -5.94 9.49 7.47
CA TYR A 156 -5.31 9.34 8.80
C TYR A 156 -5.63 8.00 9.46
N PHE A 157 -6.86 7.50 9.31
CA PHE A 157 -7.22 6.18 9.83
C PHE A 157 -6.40 5.07 9.16
N LEU A 158 -6.20 5.17 7.83
CA LEU A 158 -5.37 4.23 7.08
C LEU A 158 -3.93 4.22 7.61
N VAL A 159 -3.33 5.41 7.80
CA VAL A 159 -1.99 5.55 8.39
C VAL A 159 -1.93 4.95 9.80
N GLY A 160 -2.90 5.27 10.67
CA GLY A 160 -2.94 4.76 12.04
C GLY A 160 -3.01 3.22 12.08
N LYS A 161 -3.83 2.62 11.20
CA LYS A 161 -3.90 1.16 11.05
C LYS A 161 -2.54 0.57 10.65
N GLU A 162 -1.85 1.17 9.69
CA GLU A 162 -0.54 0.67 9.24
C GLU A 162 0.52 0.74 10.33
N VAL A 163 0.55 1.82 11.12
CA VAL A 163 1.47 1.96 12.27
C VAL A 163 1.22 0.85 13.30
N ILE A 164 -0.04 0.54 13.59
CA ILE A 164 -0.39 -0.56 14.50
C ILE A 164 0.13 -1.90 13.95
N ILE A 165 -0.05 -2.16 12.65
CA ILE A 165 0.43 -3.39 12.02
C ILE A 165 1.97 -3.46 12.06
N VAL A 166 2.69 -2.36 11.87
CA VAL A 166 4.17 -2.33 12.04
C VAL A 166 4.56 -2.78 13.46
N VAL A 167 3.93 -2.21 14.49
CA VAL A 167 4.23 -2.54 15.89
C VAL A 167 3.93 -4.02 16.17
N LEU A 168 2.78 -4.51 15.71
CA LEU A 168 2.43 -5.94 15.84
C LEU A 168 3.44 -6.84 15.12
N SER A 169 3.89 -6.46 13.93
CA SER A 169 4.89 -7.20 13.16
C SER A 169 6.21 -7.33 13.91
N LEU A 170 6.66 -6.25 14.56
CA LEU A 170 7.87 -6.24 15.38
C LEU A 170 7.73 -7.15 16.61
N ILE A 171 6.60 -7.07 17.31
CA ILE A 171 6.34 -7.91 18.48
C ILE A 171 6.35 -9.38 18.09
N VAL A 172 5.60 -9.76 17.04
CA VAL A 172 5.52 -11.17 16.60
C VAL A 172 6.87 -11.66 16.09
N MET A 173 7.65 -10.83 15.41
CA MET A 173 9.01 -11.18 15.02
C MET A 173 9.87 -11.53 16.24
N VAL A 174 9.89 -10.68 17.28
CA VAL A 174 10.70 -10.93 18.49
C VAL A 174 10.31 -12.25 19.14
N PHE A 175 9.02 -12.51 19.33
CA PHE A 175 8.56 -13.79 19.89
C PHE A 175 8.92 -14.99 19.01
N SER A 176 8.79 -14.85 17.69
CA SER A 176 9.13 -15.92 16.74
C SER A 176 10.63 -16.22 16.74
N LEU A 177 11.49 -15.21 16.92
CA LEU A 177 12.93 -15.38 17.07
C LEU A 177 13.26 -16.08 18.40
N VAL A 178 12.69 -15.61 19.51
CA VAL A 178 12.93 -16.22 20.83
C VAL A 178 12.52 -17.71 20.81
N GLN A 179 11.34 -18.03 20.28
CA GLN A 179 10.89 -19.41 20.17
C GLN A 179 11.84 -20.25 19.32
N ARG A 180 12.34 -19.73 18.20
CA ARG A 180 13.21 -20.48 17.28
C ARG A 180 14.62 -20.73 17.81
N TYR A 181 15.12 -19.86 18.68
CA TYR A 181 16.49 -19.92 19.22
C TYR A 181 16.57 -20.34 20.69
N SER A 182 15.42 -20.51 21.36
CA SER A 182 15.34 -21.04 22.73
C SER A 182 15.24 -22.57 22.78
N ASP A 183 14.85 -23.19 21.66
CA ASP A 183 14.91 -24.64 21.43
C ASP A 183 16.31 -25.03 20.92
#